data_AF-A0A7V2T6C3-F1
#
_entry.id   AF-A0A7V2T6C3-F1
#
_cell.length_a   1.000
_cell.length_b   1.000
_cell.length_c   1.000
_cell.angle_alpha   90.00
_cell.angle_beta   90.00
_cell.angle_gamma   90.00
#
_symmetry.space_group_name_H-M   'P 1'
#
loop_
_entity.id
_entity.type
_entity.pdbx_description
1 polymer ?
#
loop_
_entity_poly.entity_id
_entity_poly.type
_entity_poly.pdbx_seq_one_letter_code
_entity_poly.pdbx_strand_id
1 'polypeptide(L)' 'AEHRVQTEHHGLPEDWAERAGRELPFGRLLSAADAARAIAFLASDESGLMTGALVDFDQQVVGAYPLPAEA' A
#
# COMPACT_ATOMS: atom_id res chain seq x y z
N ALA A 1 -14.86 0.24 1.43
CA ALA A 1 -15.01 -1.14 0.92
C ALA A 1 -14.07 -2.06 1.69
N GLU A 2 -12.74 -1.82 1.62
CA GLU A 2 -11.72 -2.61 2.34
C GLU A 2 -11.97 -2.71 3.85
N HIS A 3 -12.21 -1.58 4.52
CA HIS A 3 -12.50 -1.54 5.96
C HIS A 3 -13.56 -2.56 6.39
N ARG A 4 -14.67 -2.62 5.63
CA ARG A 4 -15.77 -3.54 5.88
C ARG A 4 -15.34 -5.00 5.76
N VAL A 5 -14.55 -5.32 4.74
CA VAL A 5 -14.06 -6.69 4.52
C VAL A 5 -13.16 -7.11 5.69
N GLN A 6 -12.26 -6.23 6.11
CA GLN A 6 -11.34 -6.48 7.20
C GLN A 6 -12.07 -6.68 8.54
N THR A 7 -13.11 -5.90 8.81
CA THR A 7 -13.88 -6.02 10.06
C THR A 7 -14.89 -7.17 10.02
N GLU A 8 -15.66 -7.33 8.94
CA GLU A 8 -16.76 -8.29 8.86
C GLU A 8 -16.30 -9.71 8.49
N HIS A 9 -15.24 -9.86 7.69
CA HIS A 9 -14.77 -11.16 7.22
C HIS A 9 -13.47 -11.62 7.87
N HIS A 10 -12.54 -10.70 8.16
CA HIS A 10 -11.28 -11.02 8.83
C HIS A 10 -11.31 -10.80 10.34
N GLY A 11 -12.41 -10.25 10.88
CA GLY A 11 -12.59 -10.03 12.32
C GLY A 11 -11.59 -9.05 12.92
N LEU A 12 -11.00 -8.19 12.09
CA LEU A 12 -10.05 -7.17 12.55
C LEU A 12 -10.79 -6.05 13.29
N PRO A 13 -10.14 -5.42 14.28
CA PRO A 13 -10.75 -4.34 15.06
C PRO A 13 -10.97 -3.08 14.22
N GLU A 14 -11.81 -2.16 14.67
CA GLU A 14 -12.14 -0.96 13.91
C GLU A 14 -10.94 -0.04 13.62
N ASP A 15 -9.90 -0.11 14.45
CA ASP A 15 -8.64 0.63 14.30
C ASP A 15 -7.57 -0.14 13.51
N TRP A 16 -7.92 -1.26 12.87
CA TRP A 16 -6.95 -2.15 12.21
C TRP A 16 -6.04 -1.43 11.22
N ALA A 17 -6.60 -0.50 10.43
CA ALA A 17 -5.85 0.22 9.40
C ALA A 17 -4.79 1.14 10.00
N GLU A 18 -5.09 1.77 11.14
CA GLU A 18 -4.13 2.58 11.88
C GLU A 18 -3.04 1.70 12.48
N ARG A 19 -3.42 0.58 13.10
CA ARG A 19 -2.48 -0.38 13.70
C ARG A 19 -1.52 -0.95 12.66
N ALA A 20 -2.04 -1.39 11.50
CA ALA A 20 -1.24 -1.92 10.40
C ALA A 20 -0.32 -0.84 9.81
N GLY A 21 -0.84 0.38 9.61
CA GLY A 21 -0.09 1.49 9.04
C GLY A 21 1.13 1.89 9.88
N ARG A 22 1.04 1.82 11.22
CA ARG A 22 2.16 2.15 12.14
C ARG A 22 3.37 1.24 11.96
N GLU A 23 3.18 0.02 11.49
CA GLU A 23 4.26 -0.95 11.25
C GLU A 23 4.93 -0.76 9.88
N LEU A 24 4.39 0.13 9.03
CA LEU A 24 4.90 0.42 7.70
C LEU A 24 5.70 1.73 7.68
N PRO A 25 6.66 1.90 6.75
CA PRO A 25 7.56 3.07 6.72
C PRO A 25 6.88 4.44 6.68
N PHE A 26 5.67 4.55 6.14
CA PHE A 26 4.94 5.81 6.08
C PHE A 26 4.08 6.09 7.31
N GLY A 27 4.01 5.17 8.28
CA GLY A 27 3.17 5.27 9.46
C GLY A 27 1.67 5.25 9.16
N ARG A 28 1.29 4.91 7.91
CA ARG A 28 -0.08 4.77 7.43
C ARG A 28 -0.13 3.84 6.24
N LEU A 29 -1.30 3.24 5.99
CA LEU A 29 -1.57 2.56 4.74
C LEU A 29 -1.65 3.57 3.57
N LEU A 30 -1.19 3.14 2.40
CA LEU A 30 -1.48 3.84 1.15
C LEU A 30 -2.98 3.80 0.86
N SER A 31 -3.48 4.93 0.37
CA SER A 31 -4.87 5.09 -0.05
C SER A 31 -4.99 4.98 -1.56
N ALA A 32 -6.20 4.71 -2.06
CA ALA A 32 -6.49 4.78 -3.50
C ALA A 32 -6.14 6.15 -4.10
N ALA A 33 -6.22 7.23 -3.31
CA ALA A 33 -5.85 8.56 -3.76
C ALA A 33 -4.34 8.74 -3.92
N ASP A 34 -3.51 8.04 -3.13
CA ASP A 34 -2.04 8.03 -3.33
C ASP A 34 -1.68 7.40 -4.68
N ALA A 35 -2.26 6.23 -4.97
CA ALA A 35 -2.07 5.54 -6.25
C ALA A 35 -2.57 6.40 -7.43
N ALA A 36 -3.74 7.04 -7.29
CA ALA A 36 -4.27 7.92 -8.34
C ALA A 36 -3.35 9.10 -8.64
N ARG A 37 -2.72 9.70 -7.62
CA ARG A 37 -1.73 10.78 -7.81
C ARG A 37 -0.47 10.30 -8.53
N ALA A 38 0.04 9.12 -8.16
CA ALA A 38 1.19 8.53 -8.83
C ALA A 38 0.87 8.22 -10.30
N ILE A 39 -0.31 7.67 -10.59
CA ILE A 39 -0.78 7.42 -11.96
C ILE A 39 -0.92 8.74 -12.72
N ALA A 40 -1.49 9.78 -12.11
CA ALA A 40 -1.61 11.09 -12.74
C ALA A 40 -0.24 11.65 -13.15
N PHE A 41 0.78 11.48 -12.30
CA PHE A 41 2.16 11.83 -12.64
C PHE A 41 2.70 10.97 -13.81
N LEU A 42 2.54 9.65 -13.75
CA LEU A 42 3.00 8.74 -14.81
C LEU A 42 2.24 8.89 -16.14
N ALA A 43 1.06 9.50 -16.12
CA ALA A 43 0.27 9.82 -17.32
C ALA A 43 0.54 11.24 -17.85
N SER A 44 1.38 12.01 -17.16
CA SER A 44 1.70 13.40 -17.52
C SER A 44 2.98 13.51 -18.34
N ASP A 45 3.16 14.64 -19.02
CA ASP A 45 4.34 14.93 -19.84
C ASP A 45 5.63 14.95 -18.99
N GLU A 46 5.52 15.24 -17.69
CA GLU A 46 6.63 15.23 -16.73
C GLU A 46 7.30 13.87 -16.59
N SER A 47 6.59 12.78 -16.91
CA SER A 47 7.12 11.41 -16.91
C SER A 47 7.60 10.94 -18.29
N GLY A 48 7.69 11.82 -19.29
CA GLY A 48 7.86 11.46 -20.71
C GLY A 48 9.10 10.63 -21.09
N LEU A 49 10.09 10.48 -20.19
CA LEU A 49 11.25 9.60 -20.38
C LEU A 49 11.02 8.17 -19.86
N MET A 50 9.95 7.93 -19.12
CA MET A 50 9.65 6.65 -18.47
C MET A 50 8.86 5.75 -19.41
N THR A 51 9.45 4.65 -19.86
CA THR A 51 8.77 3.62 -20.66
C THR A 51 9.29 2.24 -20.31
N GLY A 52 8.39 1.25 -20.29
CA GLY A 52 8.72 -0.14 -19.93
C GLY A 52 9.15 -0.35 -18.47
N ALA A 53 9.05 0.67 -17.61
CA ALA A 53 9.42 0.60 -16.21
C ALA A 53 8.25 0.10 -15.35
N LEU A 54 8.57 -0.69 -14.32
CA LEU A 54 7.65 -1.05 -13.25
C LEU A 54 7.97 -0.21 -12.02
N VAL A 55 7.00 0.60 -11.58
CA VAL A 55 7.11 1.39 -10.36
C VAL A 55 6.29 0.71 -9.28
N ASP A 56 6.99 0.14 -8.30
CA ASP A 56 6.39 -0.57 -7.18
C ASP A 56 6.12 0.41 -6.02
N PHE A 57 4.90 0.36 -5.48
CA PHE A 57 4.45 1.19 -4.36
C PHE A 57 4.21 0.36 -3.09
N ASP A 58 4.74 -0.86 -3.03
CA ASP A 58 4.73 -1.64 -1.80
C ASP A 58 5.47 -0.88 -0.71
N GLN A 59 4.90 -0.93 0.50
CA GLN A 59 5.48 -0.24 1.65
C GLN A 59 6.60 -1.08 2.30
N GLN A 60 7.02 -2.18 1.70
CA GLN A 60 8.13 -3.02 2.12
C GLN A 60 9.07 -3.30 0.93
N VAL A 61 10.22 -3.90 1.22
CA VAL A 61 11.12 -4.35 0.17
C VAL A 61 10.53 -5.63 -0.44
N VAL A 62 10.21 -5.57 -1.73
CA VAL A 62 9.69 -6.72 -2.48
C VAL A 62 10.61 -7.93 -2.29
N GLY A 63 10.04 -9.02 -1.79
CA GLY A 63 10.76 -10.27 -1.53
C GLY A 63 11.41 -10.37 -0.15
N ALA A 64 11.31 -9.33 0.69
CA ALA A 64 11.79 -9.31 2.07
C ALA A 64 10.66 -9.10 3.09
N TYR A 65 9.50 -9.71 2.83
CA TYR A 65 8.39 -9.72 3.77
C TYR A 65 8.79 -10.46 5.06
N PRO A 66 8.36 -10.00 6.23
CA PRO A 66 8.57 -10.75 7.46
C PRO A 66 7.93 -12.13 7.30
N LEU A 67 8.73 -13.17 7.49
CA LEU A 67 8.19 -14.52 7.63
C LEU A 67 7.27 -14.54 8.85
N PRO A 68 6.19 -15.35 8.84
CA PRO A 68 5.42 -15.56 10.05
C PRO A 68 6.39 -15.89 11.19
N ALA A 69 6.30 -15.14 12.29
CA ALA A 69 6.94 -15.58 13.53
C ALA A 69 6.44 -17.01 13.76
N GLU A 70 7.38 -17.93 13.92
CA GLU A 70 7.19 -19.39 13.93
C GLU A 70 5.82 -19.82 14.48
N ALA A 71 5.09 -20.60 13.68
CA ALA A 71 3.79 -21.17 14.04
C ALA A 71 3.88 -22.13 15.24
#